data_AF-A0A1W9VUW8-F1
#
_entry.id   AF-A0A1W9VUW8-F1
#
_cell.length_a   1.000
_cell.length_b   1.000
_cell.length_c   1.000
_cell.angle_alpha   90.00
_cell.angle_beta   90.00
_cell.angle_gamma   90.00
#
_symmetry.space_group_name_H-M   'P 1'
#
loop_
_entity.id
_entity.type
_entity.pdbx_description
1 polymer ?
#
loop_
_entity_poly.entity_id
_entity_poly.type
_entity_poly.pdbx_seq_one_letter_code
_entity_poly.pdbx_strand_id
1 'polypeptide(L)'
;MIVFNKPIGVVCSKSDKHNKTIYELLPKKFANYFYIGRLDKDSRGLLLMTNDSALVNNFEHPSNKVEKEYIVQIDKTFTNNDYVKMRK
;
A
#
# COMPACT_ATOMS: atom_id res chain seq x y z
N MET A 1 12.19 -10.59 -2.08
CA MET A 1 10.90 -9.86 -2.21
C MET A 1 9.75 -10.79 -1.88
N ILE A 2 8.68 -10.26 -1.29
CA ILE A 2 7.42 -10.96 -1.04
C ILE A 2 6.23 -10.11 -1.48
N VAL A 3 5.10 -10.78 -1.63
CA VAL A 3 3.80 -10.18 -1.86
C VAL A 3 2.93 -10.41 -0.63
N PHE A 4 2.39 -9.33 -0.07
CA PHE A 4 1.54 -9.38 1.11
C PHE A 4 0.18 -8.76 0.81
N ASN A 5 -0.90 -9.51 1.02
CA ASN A 5 -2.25 -8.96 0.96
C ASN A 5 -2.59 -8.32 2.31
N LYS A 6 -2.35 -7.01 2.42
CA LYS A 6 -2.59 -6.23 3.63
C LYS A 6 -4.10 -6.19 3.94
N PRO A 7 -4.54 -6.59 5.15
CA PRO A 7 -5.93 -6.42 5.56
C PRO A 7 -6.25 -4.97 5.97
N ILE A 8 -7.55 -4.68 6.08
CA ILE A 8 -8.05 -3.45 6.73
C ILE A 8 -7.70 -3.48 8.22
N GLY A 9 -7.46 -2.31 8.81
CA GLY A 9 -7.29 -2.12 10.25
C GLY A 9 -5.84 -2.09 10.74
N VAL A 10 -4.87 -2.38 9.86
CA VAL A 10 -3.43 -2.31 10.17
C VAL A 10 -2.74 -1.20 9.40
N VAL A 11 -1.67 -0.62 9.97
CA VAL A 11 -0.90 0.47 9.36
C VAL A 11 0.39 -0.02 8.70
N CYS A 12 0.76 0.60 7.57
CA CYS A 12 2.07 0.44 6.96
C CYS A 12 3.12 1.26 7.73
N SER A 13 3.61 0.72 8.85
CA SER A 13 4.69 1.31 9.65
C SER A 13 5.51 0.20 10.31
N LYS A 14 6.80 0.47 10.60
CA LYS A 14 7.64 -0.41 11.42
C LYS A 14 7.30 -0.34 12.92
N SER A 15 6.72 0.77 13.37
CA SER A 15 6.34 0.99 14.75
C SER A 15 5.22 2.04 14.81
N ASP A 16 4.20 1.78 15.61
CA ASP A 16 3.09 2.69 15.87
C ASP A 16 2.62 2.49 17.31
N LYS A 17 2.26 3.58 18.00
CA LYS A 17 1.87 3.55 19.42
C LYS A 17 0.43 3.13 19.65
N HIS A 18 -0.44 3.30 18.65
CA HIS A 18 -1.89 3.20 18.79
C HIS A 18 -2.50 2.17 17.85
N ASN A 19 -1.77 1.74 16.82
CA ASN A 19 -2.28 0.89 15.76
C ASN A 19 -1.44 -0.37 15.60
N LYS A 20 -2.10 -1.47 15.23
CA LYS A 20 -1.45 -2.69 14.79
C LYS A 20 -0.72 -2.44 13.47
N THR A 21 0.53 -2.87 13.38
CA THR A 21 1.36 -2.72 12.19
C THR A 21 1.29 -3.94 11.27
N ILE A 22 1.68 -3.79 10.00
CA ILE A 22 1.82 -4.93 9.08
C ILE A 22 2.83 -5.98 9.57
N TYR A 23 3.86 -5.59 10.31
CA TYR A 23 4.91 -6.50 10.79
C TYR A 23 4.41 -7.44 11.89
N GLU A 24 3.36 -7.06 12.63
CA GLU A 24 2.70 -7.95 13.60
C GLU A 24 1.90 -9.07 12.94
N LEU A 25 1.63 -8.99 11.63
CA LEU A 25 0.94 -10.03 10.86
C LEU A 25 1.92 -10.92 10.09
N LEU A 26 3.18 -10.53 9.99
CA LEU A 26 4.17 -11.22 9.16
C LEU A 26 5.00 -12.21 9.98
N PRO A 27 5.45 -13.32 9.37
CA PRO A 27 6.47 -14.17 9.97
C PRO A 27 7.73 -13.35 10.35
N LYS A 28 8.31 -13.65 11.52
CA LYS A 28 9.48 -12.91 12.09
C LYS A 28 10.66 -12.74 11.12
N LYS A 29 10.85 -13.70 10.18
CA LYS A 29 11.90 -13.62 9.15
C LYS A 29 11.79 -12.41 8.21
N PHE A 30 10.62 -11.76 8.16
CA PHE A 30 10.37 -10.56 7.36
C PHE A 30 10.37 -9.26 8.18
N ALA A 31 10.69 -9.31 9.48
CA ALA A 31 10.68 -8.12 10.35
C ALA A 31 11.56 -6.98 9.84
N ASN A 32 12.63 -7.30 9.11
CA ASN A 32 13.56 -6.32 8.56
C ASN A 32 13.25 -5.90 7.11
N TYR A 33 12.24 -6.49 6.46
CA TYR A 33 11.87 -6.09 5.11
C TYR A 33 11.30 -4.67 5.11
N PHE A 34 11.53 -3.92 4.05
CA PHE A 34 10.88 -2.65 3.75
C PHE A 34 9.59 -2.92 2.99
N TYR A 35 8.52 -2.19 3.30
CA TYR A 35 7.35 -2.10 2.43
C TYR A 35 7.63 -1.15 1.27
N ILE A 36 7.01 -1.39 0.11
CA ILE A 36 7.07 -0.54 -1.07
C ILE A 36 5.75 0.20 -1.19
N GLY A 37 5.79 1.51 -1.04
CA GLY A 37 4.61 2.36 -0.94
C GLY A 37 3.85 2.14 0.38
N ARG A 38 2.71 2.82 0.51
CA ARG A 38 1.85 2.72 1.69
C ARG A 38 0.41 2.53 1.25
N LEU A 39 -0.29 1.66 1.96
CA LEU A 39 -1.74 1.57 1.95
C LEU A 39 -2.24 2.15 3.27
N ASP A 40 -3.34 2.90 3.19
CA ASP A 40 -3.97 3.46 4.37
C ASP A 40 -4.54 2.38 5.29
N LYS A 41 -4.84 2.76 6.54
CA LYS A 41 -5.32 1.83 7.56
C LYS A 41 -6.64 1.18 7.14
N ASP A 42 -7.52 1.94 6.52
CA ASP A 42 -8.83 1.55 6.00
C ASP A 42 -8.76 0.85 4.63
N SER A 43 -7.60 0.90 3.96
CA SER A 43 -7.36 0.22 2.69
C SER A 43 -6.85 -1.21 2.87
N ARG A 44 -7.16 -2.06 1.88
CA ARG A 44 -6.66 -3.43 1.76
C ARG A 44 -6.06 -3.68 0.39
N GLY A 45 -5.23 -4.72 0.28
CA GLY A 45 -4.78 -5.24 -1.00
C GLY A 45 -3.28 -5.47 -1.05
N LEU A 46 -2.76 -5.43 -2.27
CA LEU A 46 -1.38 -5.77 -2.60
C LEU A 46 -0.38 -4.79 -1.97
N LEU A 47 0.52 -5.31 -1.14
CA LEU A 47 1.69 -4.60 -0.63
C LEU A 47 2.94 -5.42 -0.94
N LEU A 48 3.86 -4.85 -1.71
CA LEU A 48 5.16 -5.47 -1.97
C LEU A 48 6.11 -5.17 -0.81
N MET A 49 6.95 -6.14 -0.46
CA MET A 49 7.98 -5.95 0.56
C MET A 49 9.30 -6.60 0.16
N THR A 50 10.41 -5.96 0.48
CA THR A 50 11.75 -6.41 0.09
C THR A 50 12.80 -6.00 1.12
N ASN A 51 13.91 -6.73 1.22
CA ASN A 51 15.08 -6.33 2.00
C ASN A 51 16.10 -5.52 1.18
N ASP A 52 15.79 -5.22 -0.09
CA ASP A 52 16.62 -4.45 -1.01
C ASP A 52 16.09 -3.01 -1.12
N SER A 53 16.86 -2.04 -0.62
CA SER A 53 16.50 -0.62 -0.65
C SER A 53 16.54 0.00 -2.06
N ALA A 54 17.34 -0.54 -2.98
CA ALA A 54 17.38 -0.06 -4.36
C ALA A 54 16.06 -0.37 -5.07
N LEU A 55 15.49 -1.55 -4.82
CA LEU A 55 14.15 -1.88 -5.31
C LEU A 55 13.08 -0.94 -4.73
N VAL A 56 13.11 -0.63 -3.44
CA VAL A 56 12.16 0.33 -2.84
C VAL A 56 12.19 1.66 -3.60
N ASN A 57 13.38 2.24 -3.81
CA ASN A 57 13.51 3.48 -4.57
C ASN A 57 13.02 3.33 -6.02
N ASN A 58 13.34 2.22 -6.69
CA ASN A 58 12.89 1.99 -8.06
C ASN A 58 11.37 1.96 -8.20
N PHE A 59 10.65 1.40 -7.22
CA PHE A 59 9.18 1.35 -7.25
C PHE A 59 8.50 2.64 -6.74
N GLU A 60 9.11 3.34 -5.78
CA GLU A 60 8.53 4.55 -5.18
C GLU A 60 8.86 5.84 -5.93
N HIS A 61 10.00 5.90 -6.63
CA HIS A 61 10.42 7.12 -7.30
C HIS A 61 9.48 7.50 -8.46
N PRO A 62 8.87 8.71 -8.45
CA PRO A 62 7.85 9.08 -9.43
C PRO A 62 8.32 9.05 -10.90
N SER A 63 9.62 9.24 -11.18
CA SER A 63 10.16 9.19 -12.54
C SER A 63 9.95 7.84 -13.23
N ASN A 64 9.84 6.77 -12.45
CA ASN A 64 9.75 5.41 -12.96
C ASN A 64 8.32 5.05 -13.37
N LYS A 65 7.34 5.92 -13.07
CA LYS A 65 5.94 5.81 -13.51
C LYS A 65 5.34 4.41 -13.29
N VAL A 66 5.71 3.78 -12.18
CA VAL A 66 5.19 2.46 -11.83
C VAL A 66 3.70 2.58 -11.51
N GLU A 67 2.89 1.97 -12.36
CA GLU A 67 1.43 1.97 -12.27
C GLU A 67 0.94 1.27 -11.00
N LYS A 68 -0.17 1.79 -10.46
CA LYS A 68 -0.86 1.25 -9.29
C LYS A 68 -2.33 1.24 -9.61
N GLU A 69 -2.94 0.06 -9.56
CA GLU A 69 -4.35 -0.13 -9.89
C GLU A 69 -5.15 -0.40 -8.62
N TYR A 70 -6.36 0.17 -8.54
CA TYR A 70 -7.23 0.09 -7.39
C TYR A 70 -8.64 -0.26 -7.82
N ILE A 71 -9.27 -1.19 -7.10
CA ILE A 71 -10.72 -1.40 -7.14
C ILE A 71 -11.32 -0.56 -6.03
N VAL A 72 -12.13 0.42 -6.39
CA VAL A 72 -12.78 1.35 -5.45
C VAL A 72 -14.27 1.08 -5.41
N GLN A 73 -14.82 0.97 -4.22
CA GLN A 73 -16.27 0.91 -3.99
C GLN A 73 -16.72 2.24 -3.40
N ILE A 74 -17.83 2.77 -3.92
CA ILE A 74 -18.42 4.04 -3.48
C ILE A 74 -19.87 3.82 -3.03
N ASP A 75 -20.37 4.74 -2.21
CA ASP A 75 -21.71 4.71 -1.61
C ASP A 75 -22.80 5.38 -2.49
N LYS A 76 -22.38 6.03 -3.57
CA LYS A 76 -23.25 6.78 -4.50
C LYS A 76 -23.02 6.32 -5.93
N THR A 77 -23.98 6.57 -6.80
CA THR A 77 -23.82 6.29 -8.24
C THR A 77 -22.68 7.12 -8.82
N PHE A 78 -21.73 6.46 -9.49
CA PHE A 78 -20.65 7.14 -10.21
C PHE A 78 -21.18 7.68 -11.54
N THR A 79 -21.02 8.98 -11.78
CA THR A 79 -21.46 9.62 -13.03
C THR A 79 -20.29 10.10 -13.88
N ASN A 80 -20.54 10.37 -15.17
CA ASN A 80 -19.53 10.97 -16.06
C ASN A 80 -19.01 12.32 -15.54
N ASN A 81 -19.81 13.09 -14.81
CA ASN A 81 -19.38 14.36 -14.22
C ASN A 81 -18.33 14.14 -13.12
N ASP A 82 -18.44 13.04 -12.35
CA ASP A 82 -17.46 12.69 -11.33
C ASP A 82 -16.13 12.25 -11.97
N TYR A 83 -16.20 11.47 -13.06
CA TYR A 83 -15.02 11.06 -13.84
C TYR A 83 -14.24 12.27 -14.39
N VAL A 84 -14.94 13.26 -14.95
CA VAL A 84 -14.30 14.48 -15.49
C VAL A 84 -13.60 15.28 -14.37
N LYS A 85 -14.16 15.31 -13.16
CA LYS A 85 -13.53 15.97 -12.00
C LYS A 85 -12.29 15.23 -11.51
N MET A 86 -12.27 13.90 -11.55
CA MET A 86 -11.14 13.08 -11.10
C MET A 86 -9.93 13.10 -12.05
N ARG A 87 -10.12 13.43 -13.33
CA ARG A 87 -9.04 13.45 -14.33
C ARG A 87 -8.14 14.71 -14.30
N LYS A 88 -8.46 15.68 -13.44
CA LYS A 88 -7.68 16.92 -13.25
C LYS A 88 -6.73 16.77 -12.08
#